data_AF-A0A9D2LIF5-F1
#
_entry.id   AF-A0A9D2LIF5-F1
#
_cell.length_a   1.000
_cell.length_b   1.000
_cell.length_c   1.000
_cell.angle_alpha   90.00
_cell.angle_beta   90.00
_cell.angle_gamma   90.00
#
_symmetry.space_group_name_H-M   'P 1'
#
loop_
_entity.id
_entity.type
_entity.pdbx_description
1 polymer ?
#
loop_
_entity_poly.entity_id
_entity_poly.type
_entity_poly.pdbx_seq_one_letter_code
_entity_poly.pdbx_strand_id
1 'polypeptide(L)'
;MMKLNKFGAAPARQGACVVGRSKLKDTDTISYALDLNETNVQAIFNRCIAKEGTPEDQCFNSILFSRLRGYSPDAERIVVFNRENFLANKKYIQYLYGQLKNVHAGNKTLQINEAFLTYSGTHWTTNKGVLLEFLYLGGTGDEHPLICIFDSKTNSTELNMGNITPTLSPKDPAFPTWWEAHKAEWEAE
;
A
#
# COMPACT_ATOMS: atom_id res chain seq x y z
N MET A 1 53.20 35.66 -2.21
CA MET A 1 53.66 34.86 -3.38
C MET A 1 52.82 33.59 -3.39
N MET A 2 51.71 33.46 -4.13
CA MET A 2 51.55 33.26 -5.59
C MET A 2 52.48 32.19 -6.19
N LYS A 3 51.93 31.01 -6.55
CA LYS A 3 51.47 30.73 -7.93
C LYS A 3 50.71 29.40 -8.05
N LEU A 4 49.56 29.49 -8.75
CA LEU A 4 48.82 28.40 -9.39
C LEU A 4 49.69 27.64 -10.40
N ASN A 5 49.33 26.38 -10.68
CA ASN A 5 49.22 25.90 -12.07
C ASN A 5 48.21 24.75 -12.23
N LYS A 6 47.42 24.87 -13.31
CA LYS A 6 46.34 24.01 -13.81
C LYS A 6 46.88 22.79 -14.57
N PHE A 7 46.19 21.65 -14.48
CA PHE A 7 45.97 20.65 -15.55
C PHE A 7 44.70 19.88 -15.10
N GLY A 8 43.62 19.64 -15.86
CA GLY A 8 43.43 19.32 -17.28
C GLY A 8 42.50 18.09 -17.29
N ALA A 9 41.27 18.21 -17.80
CA ALA A 9 40.20 17.20 -17.70
C ALA A 9 40.29 16.09 -18.77
N ALA A 10 39.88 14.86 -18.43
CA ALA A 10 39.06 13.89 -19.19
C ALA A 10 39.15 12.46 -18.55
N PRO A 11 38.24 11.50 -18.85
CA PRO A 11 36.91 11.34 -18.27
C PRO A 11 36.75 10.06 -17.42
N ALA A 12 35.80 10.08 -16.50
CA ALA A 12 35.43 8.95 -15.65
C ALA A 12 34.77 7.82 -16.46
N ARG A 13 35.26 6.58 -16.28
CA ARG A 13 34.63 5.37 -16.82
C ARG A 13 33.40 5.00 -15.99
N GLN A 14 32.32 4.80 -16.74
CA GLN A 14 30.96 4.47 -16.32
C GLN A 14 30.91 3.05 -15.72
N GLY A 15 30.71 2.95 -14.41
CA GLY A 15 30.29 1.72 -13.73
C GLY A 15 28.91 1.95 -13.15
N ALA A 16 27.89 1.33 -13.73
CA ALA A 16 26.49 1.59 -13.47
C ALA A 16 26.05 1.08 -12.07
N CYS A 17 25.85 2.00 -11.13
CA CYS A 17 24.86 1.79 -10.06
C CYS A 17 23.47 2.01 -10.66
N VAL A 18 22.78 0.93 -11.02
CA VAL A 18 21.35 0.99 -11.35
C VAL A 18 20.60 1.16 -10.04
N VAL A 19 20.45 2.42 -9.60
CA VAL A 19 19.43 2.79 -8.62
C VAL A 19 18.09 2.55 -9.31
N GLY A 20 17.34 1.57 -8.81
CA GLY A 20 15.98 1.27 -9.26
C GLY A 20 15.09 2.50 -9.07
N ARG A 21 15.01 3.35 -10.10
CA ARG A 21 13.99 4.38 -10.21
C ARG A 21 12.65 3.69 -10.37
N SER A 22 11.83 3.70 -9.32
CA SER A 22 10.38 3.63 -9.46
C SER A 22 9.94 4.85 -10.27
N LYS A 23 9.87 4.71 -11.59
CA LYS A 23 9.37 5.75 -12.48
C LYS A 23 7.85 5.73 -12.41
N LEU A 24 7.27 6.57 -11.54
CA LEU A 24 6.06 7.27 -11.95
C LEU A 24 6.51 8.23 -13.05
N LYS A 25 6.34 7.83 -14.31
CA LYS A 25 6.58 8.71 -15.45
C LYS A 25 5.36 9.62 -15.59
N ASP A 26 5.63 10.90 -15.74
CA ASP A 26 4.75 11.87 -16.38
C ASP A 26 4.47 11.41 -17.83
N THR A 27 3.37 10.69 -18.02
CA THR A 27 2.67 10.50 -19.30
C THR A 27 1.23 10.15 -18.96
N ASP A 28 0.27 10.82 -19.60
CA ASP A 28 -1.17 10.83 -19.35
C ASP A 28 -1.87 9.46 -19.36
N THR A 29 -1.68 8.66 -18.31
CA THR A 29 -2.58 7.58 -17.95
C THR A 29 -2.40 7.31 -16.46
N ILE A 30 -3.37 7.74 -15.64
CA ILE A 30 -3.44 7.32 -14.24
C ILE A 30 -3.72 5.81 -14.26
N SER A 31 -2.69 4.99 -14.26
CA SER A 31 -2.88 3.54 -14.16
C SER A 31 -3.08 3.20 -12.69
N TYR A 32 -4.34 2.96 -12.30
CA TYR A 32 -4.70 2.41 -11.00
C TYR A 32 -4.08 1.03 -10.75
N ALA A 33 -3.57 0.39 -11.81
CA ALA A 33 -2.93 -0.91 -11.77
C ALA A 33 -1.54 -0.85 -11.13
N LEU A 34 -1.50 -0.95 -9.80
CA LEU A 34 -0.27 -1.06 -9.03
C LEU A 34 -0.01 -2.51 -8.64
N ASP A 35 1.26 -2.91 -8.61
CA ASP A 35 1.69 -4.21 -8.10
C ASP A 35 1.78 -4.19 -6.56
N LEU A 36 1.29 -5.22 -5.87
CA LEU A 36 1.46 -5.35 -4.42
C LEU A 36 2.92 -5.65 -4.08
N ASN A 37 3.65 -4.62 -3.63
CA ASN A 37 5.04 -4.68 -3.20
C ASN A 37 5.35 -3.56 -2.19
N GLU A 38 6.51 -3.65 -1.54
CA GLU A 38 6.91 -2.71 -0.48
C GLU A 38 6.94 -1.25 -0.95
N THR A 39 7.49 -0.98 -2.13
CA THR A 39 7.64 0.38 -2.65
C THR A 39 6.28 1.06 -2.86
N ASN A 40 5.31 0.34 -3.42
CA ASN A 40 3.98 0.90 -3.68
C ASN A 40 3.20 1.12 -2.38
N VAL A 41 3.25 0.15 -1.46
CA VAL A 41 2.62 0.28 -0.13
C VAL A 41 3.18 1.49 0.62
N GLN A 42 4.51 1.59 0.73
CA GLN A 42 5.16 2.70 1.43
C GLN A 42 4.88 4.05 0.77
N ALA A 43 4.87 4.11 -0.57
CA ALA A 43 4.57 5.35 -1.28
C ALA A 43 3.15 5.84 -0.98
N ILE A 44 2.15 4.94 -0.97
CA ILE A 44 0.76 5.29 -0.64
C ILE A 44 0.64 5.65 0.84
N PHE A 45 1.19 4.83 1.73
CA PHE A 45 1.17 5.09 3.17
C PHE A 45 1.70 6.48 3.51
N ASN A 46 2.89 6.82 3.00
CA ASN A 46 3.52 8.12 3.24
C ASN A 46 2.74 9.31 2.63
N ARG A 47 1.99 9.11 1.54
CA ARG A 47 1.10 10.14 0.99
C ARG A 47 -0.11 10.37 1.89
N CYS A 48 -0.66 9.31 2.46
CA CYS A 48 -1.87 9.35 3.27
C CYS A 48 -1.63 9.85 4.70
N ILE A 49 -0.45 9.64 5.28
CA ILE A 49 -0.16 10.02 6.68
C ILE A 49 -0.36 11.53 6.88
N ALA A 50 -1.05 11.88 7.97
CA ALA A 50 -1.20 13.27 8.39
C ALA A 50 0.18 13.84 8.75
N LYS A 51 0.48 15.04 8.24
CA LYS A 51 1.71 15.76 8.55
C LYS A 51 1.48 16.66 9.77
N GLU A 52 2.56 17.06 10.42
CA GLU A 52 2.52 18.07 11.47
C GLU A 52 1.79 19.33 10.97
N GLY A 53 0.82 19.80 11.75
CA GLY A 53 -0.03 20.94 11.38
C GLY A 53 -1.24 20.61 10.50
N THR A 54 -1.49 19.34 10.16
CA THR A 54 -2.75 18.95 9.50
C THR A 54 -3.92 19.22 10.47
N PRO A 55 -4.97 19.97 10.07
CA PRO A 55 -6.13 20.21 10.92
C PRO A 55 -6.81 18.91 11.39
N GLU A 56 -7.26 18.86 12.65
CA GLU A 56 -7.85 17.65 13.25
C GLU A 56 -9.13 17.21 12.52
N ASP A 57 -9.94 18.15 12.05
CA ASP A 57 -11.16 17.90 11.27
C ASP A 57 -10.87 17.30 9.88
N GLN A 58 -9.63 17.42 9.40
CA GLN A 58 -9.13 16.80 8.17
C GLN A 58 -8.39 15.48 8.44
N CYS A 59 -8.39 14.98 9.67
CA CYS A 59 -7.75 13.72 10.02
C CYS A 59 -8.79 12.60 10.21
N PHE A 60 -8.33 11.36 10.06
CA PHE A 60 -9.03 10.19 10.59
C PHE A 60 -8.02 9.19 11.16
N ASN A 61 -8.51 8.37 12.09
CA ASN A 61 -7.69 7.41 12.82
C ASN A 61 -7.88 6.00 12.25
N SER A 62 -6.77 5.26 12.17
CA SER A 62 -6.78 3.81 11.98
C SER A 62 -6.20 3.13 13.21
N ILE A 63 -6.93 2.13 13.71
CA ILE A 63 -6.59 1.36 14.90
C ILE A 63 -6.86 -0.11 14.57
N LEU A 64 -5.84 -0.96 14.57
CA LEU A 64 -5.99 -2.38 14.22
C LEU A 64 -6.01 -3.31 15.44
N PHE A 65 -5.12 -3.08 16.39
CA PHE A 65 -4.90 -3.95 17.55
C PHE A 65 -5.46 -3.30 18.81
N SER A 66 -6.79 -3.27 18.92
CA SER A 66 -7.44 -2.57 20.02
C SER A 66 -7.54 -3.42 21.29
N ARG A 67 -7.44 -2.73 22.44
CA ARG A 67 -7.72 -3.28 23.77
C ARG A 67 -9.12 -3.87 23.88
N LEU A 68 -10.09 -3.28 23.15
CA LEU A 68 -11.47 -3.76 23.09
C LEU A 68 -11.59 -5.16 22.48
N ARG A 69 -10.56 -5.63 21.77
CA ARG A 69 -10.48 -6.98 21.17
C ARG A 69 -9.46 -7.88 21.87
N GLY A 70 -9.04 -7.50 23.08
CA GLY A 70 -8.17 -8.29 23.96
C GLY A 70 -6.66 -8.11 23.74
N TYR A 71 -6.25 -7.10 22.96
CA TYR A 71 -4.84 -6.71 22.88
C TYR A 71 -4.38 -5.93 24.12
N SER A 72 -3.09 -5.98 24.45
CA SER A 72 -2.52 -5.15 25.51
C SER A 72 -2.53 -3.66 25.12
N PRO A 73 -2.61 -2.73 26.09
CA PRO A 73 -2.52 -1.30 25.80
C PRO A 73 -1.31 -0.88 24.97
N ASP A 74 -0.15 -1.53 25.17
CA ASP A 74 1.09 -1.22 24.43
C ASP A 74 1.05 -1.63 22.95
N ALA A 75 0.10 -2.48 22.56
CA ALA A 75 -0.11 -2.93 21.18
C ALA A 75 -1.06 -1.99 20.42
N GLU A 76 -1.87 -1.18 21.13
CA GLU A 76 -2.80 -0.24 20.51
C GLU A 76 -2.01 0.95 19.95
N ARG A 77 -1.84 0.96 18.62
CA ARG A 77 -1.24 2.08 17.89
C ARG A 77 -2.30 2.75 17.04
N ILE A 78 -2.36 4.06 17.16
CA ILE A 78 -3.19 4.93 16.34
C ILE A 78 -2.32 5.47 15.22
N VAL A 79 -2.72 5.19 13.98
CA VAL A 79 -2.15 5.83 12.80
C VAL A 79 -3.11 6.91 12.34
N VAL A 80 -2.62 8.14 12.23
CA VAL A 80 -3.42 9.31 11.83
C VAL A 80 -3.16 9.62 10.36
N PHE A 81 -4.22 9.63 9.57
CA PHE A 81 -4.16 9.89 8.14
C PHE A 81 -4.87 11.21 7.81
N ASN A 82 -4.37 11.92 6.80
CA ASN A 82 -5.06 13.05 6.19
C ASN A 82 -6.21 12.50 5.31
N ARG A 83 -7.43 12.95 5.58
CA ARG A 83 -8.68 12.49 4.97
C ARG A 83 -8.67 12.68 3.45
N GLU A 84 -8.31 13.87 2.97
CA GLU A 84 -8.30 14.17 1.53
C GLU A 84 -7.30 13.30 0.78
N ASN A 85 -6.06 13.22 1.27
CA ASN A 85 -5.01 12.40 0.66
C ASN A 85 -5.40 10.92 0.64
N PHE A 86 -6.01 10.42 1.72
CA PHE A 86 -6.45 9.03 1.77
C PHE A 86 -7.57 8.76 0.77
N LEU A 87 -8.60 9.62 0.70
CA LEU A 87 -9.69 9.47 -0.26
C LEU A 87 -9.19 9.50 -1.70
N ALA A 88 -8.23 10.39 -2.01
CA ALA A 88 -7.56 10.44 -3.31
C ALA A 88 -6.76 9.16 -3.64
N ASN A 89 -6.34 8.39 -2.63
CA ASN A 89 -5.60 7.14 -2.81
C ASN A 89 -6.45 5.87 -2.60
N LYS A 90 -7.75 5.99 -2.28
CA LYS A 90 -8.62 4.88 -1.87
C LYS A 90 -8.66 3.76 -2.90
N LYS A 91 -8.83 4.07 -4.19
CA LYS A 91 -8.87 3.06 -5.27
C LYS A 91 -7.56 2.28 -5.38
N TYR A 92 -6.42 2.92 -5.20
CA TYR A 92 -5.13 2.21 -5.19
C TYR A 92 -5.01 1.27 -4.01
N ILE A 93 -5.46 1.68 -2.82
CA ILE A 93 -5.45 0.84 -1.63
C ILE A 93 -6.35 -0.38 -1.87
N GLN A 94 -7.57 -0.19 -2.38
CA GLN A 94 -8.47 -1.27 -2.76
C GLN A 94 -7.83 -2.20 -3.80
N TYR A 95 -7.17 -1.63 -4.80
CA TYR A 95 -6.48 -2.39 -5.84
C TYR A 95 -5.36 -3.28 -5.28
N LEU A 96 -4.58 -2.77 -4.31
CA LEU A 96 -3.55 -3.56 -3.64
C LEU A 96 -4.14 -4.67 -2.76
N TYR A 97 -5.21 -4.38 -2.01
CA TYR A 97 -5.95 -5.39 -1.24
C TYR A 97 -6.54 -6.48 -2.13
N GLY A 98 -7.00 -6.13 -3.33
CA GLY A 98 -7.50 -7.06 -4.34
C GLY A 98 -6.51 -8.14 -4.76
N GLN A 99 -5.20 -7.93 -4.53
CA GLN A 99 -4.15 -8.90 -4.87
C GLN A 99 -3.85 -9.90 -3.75
N LEU A 100 -4.51 -9.82 -2.60
CA LEU A 100 -4.31 -10.80 -1.52
C LEU A 100 -4.87 -12.17 -1.91
N LYS A 101 -4.18 -13.23 -1.46
CA LYS A 101 -4.63 -14.62 -1.62
C LYS A 101 -6.04 -14.84 -1.12
N ASN A 102 -6.35 -14.34 0.07
CA ASN A 102 -7.65 -14.51 0.71
C ASN A 102 -8.77 -13.85 -0.10
N VAL A 103 -8.50 -12.72 -0.77
CA VAL A 103 -9.51 -12.03 -1.58
C VAL A 103 -9.84 -12.84 -2.83
N HIS A 104 -8.83 -13.37 -3.53
CA HIS A 104 -9.05 -14.26 -4.69
C HIS A 104 -9.73 -15.57 -4.31
N ALA A 105 -9.47 -16.09 -3.11
CA ALA A 105 -10.14 -17.28 -2.58
C ALA A 105 -11.57 -17.01 -2.08
N GLY A 106 -12.02 -15.75 -2.01
CA GLY A 106 -13.32 -15.39 -1.43
C GLY A 106 -13.38 -15.57 0.09
N ASN A 107 -12.24 -15.65 0.77
CA ASN A 107 -12.16 -15.82 2.21
C ASN A 107 -12.54 -14.51 2.91
N LYS A 108 -13.52 -14.58 3.82
CA LYS A 108 -13.97 -13.42 4.61
C LYS A 108 -13.12 -13.12 5.84
N THR A 109 -12.13 -13.97 6.12
CA THR A 109 -11.23 -13.84 7.25
C THR A 109 -9.79 -13.86 6.75
N LEU A 110 -8.96 -13.02 7.35
CA LEU A 110 -7.54 -12.90 7.06
C LEU A 110 -6.75 -13.07 8.36
N GLN A 111 -5.90 -14.09 8.41
CA GLN A 111 -4.89 -14.21 9.45
C GLN A 111 -3.72 -13.25 9.15
N ILE A 112 -3.06 -12.70 10.17
CA ILE A 112 -1.98 -11.73 9.93
C ILE A 112 -0.83 -12.31 9.10
N ASN A 113 -0.53 -13.61 9.25
CA ASN A 113 0.52 -14.30 8.48
C ASN A 113 0.10 -14.58 7.02
N GLU A 114 -1.20 -14.61 6.73
CA GLU A 114 -1.70 -14.76 5.37
C GLU A 114 -1.65 -13.43 4.59
N ALA A 115 -1.63 -12.30 5.30
CA ALA A 115 -1.57 -10.97 4.70
C ALA A 115 -0.25 -10.70 3.94
N PHE A 116 0.78 -11.53 4.13
CA PHE A 116 2.00 -11.50 3.32
C PHE A 116 1.82 -12.10 1.92
N LEU A 117 0.75 -12.85 1.66
CA LEU A 117 0.60 -13.65 0.45
C LEU A 117 -0.19 -12.93 -0.63
N THR A 118 0.42 -12.80 -1.80
CA THR A 118 -0.29 -12.48 -3.05
C THR A 118 -1.18 -13.65 -3.46
N TYR A 119 -2.10 -13.41 -4.40
CA TYR A 119 -2.95 -14.45 -4.98
C TYR A 119 -2.21 -15.61 -5.64
N SER A 120 -0.98 -15.39 -6.11
CA SER A 120 -0.07 -16.44 -6.59
C SER A 120 0.55 -17.29 -5.47
N GLY A 121 0.30 -16.95 -4.20
CA GLY A 121 0.87 -17.64 -3.04
C GLY A 121 2.29 -17.21 -2.68
N THR A 122 2.81 -16.16 -3.31
CA THR A 122 4.16 -15.63 -3.02
C THR A 122 4.13 -14.53 -1.97
N HIS A 123 5.22 -14.37 -1.22
CA HIS A 123 5.33 -13.25 -0.28
C HIS A 123 5.64 -11.95 -1.04
N TRP A 124 4.81 -10.92 -0.88
CA TRP A 124 5.08 -9.59 -1.47
C TRP A 124 6.03 -8.73 -0.62
N THR A 125 6.20 -9.09 0.65
CA THR A 125 7.16 -8.49 1.58
C THR A 125 7.61 -9.54 2.60
N THR A 126 8.78 -9.29 3.20
CA THR A 126 9.21 -9.97 4.45
C THR A 126 9.33 -8.99 5.62
N ASN A 127 9.11 -7.70 5.36
CA ASN A 127 9.21 -6.62 6.33
C ASN A 127 7.87 -6.45 7.07
N LYS A 128 7.86 -6.82 8.35
CA LYS A 128 6.69 -6.70 9.23
C LYS A 128 6.21 -5.25 9.36
N GLY A 129 7.11 -4.26 9.32
CA GLY A 129 6.73 -2.85 9.37
C GLY A 129 5.91 -2.45 8.16
N VAL A 130 6.35 -2.84 6.96
CA VAL A 130 5.63 -2.56 5.71
C VAL A 130 4.31 -3.33 5.63
N LEU A 131 4.26 -4.57 6.15
CA LEU A 131 2.99 -5.26 6.29
C LEU A 131 2.02 -4.47 7.18
N LEU A 132 2.48 -3.94 8.31
CA LEU A 132 1.63 -3.16 9.20
C LEU A 132 1.13 -1.88 8.52
N GLU A 133 1.99 -1.14 7.83
CA GLU A 133 1.59 0.02 7.02
C GLU A 133 0.46 -0.32 6.05
N PHE A 134 0.59 -1.45 5.33
CA PHE A 134 -0.45 -1.95 4.44
C PHE A 134 -1.76 -2.27 5.17
N LEU A 135 -1.69 -2.96 6.32
CA LEU A 135 -2.89 -3.27 7.10
C LEU A 135 -3.58 -2.00 7.62
N TYR A 136 -2.81 -1.00 8.06
CA TYR A 136 -3.36 0.26 8.56
C TYR A 136 -4.08 1.05 7.45
N LEU A 137 -3.63 0.94 6.19
CA LEU A 137 -4.35 1.53 5.06
C LEU A 137 -5.75 0.93 4.86
N GLY A 138 -5.99 -0.33 5.25
CA GLY A 138 -7.31 -0.95 5.12
C GLY A 138 -8.19 -0.87 6.37
N GLY A 139 -7.61 -0.61 7.55
CA GLY A 139 -8.30 -0.57 8.84
C GLY A 139 -8.81 0.81 9.24
N THR A 140 -9.37 1.57 8.31
CA THR A 140 -9.77 2.96 8.53
C THR A 140 -11.20 3.05 9.04
N GLY A 141 -11.46 3.84 10.09
CA GLY A 141 -12.78 3.94 10.72
C GLY A 141 -13.87 4.69 9.93
N ASP A 142 -13.56 5.22 8.75
CA ASP A 142 -14.54 5.83 7.83
C ASP A 142 -15.45 4.77 7.18
N GLU A 143 -16.50 5.18 6.47
CA GLU A 143 -17.66 4.37 6.03
C GLU A 143 -17.36 3.07 5.24
N HIS A 144 -16.11 2.83 4.80
CA HIS A 144 -15.77 1.68 3.96
C HIS A 144 -14.41 1.06 4.34
N PRO A 145 -14.25 0.50 5.56
CA PRO A 145 -13.04 -0.22 5.90
C PRO A 145 -12.86 -1.41 4.94
N LEU A 146 -11.62 -1.75 4.62
CA LEU A 146 -11.30 -2.98 3.87
C LEU A 146 -11.09 -4.16 4.82
N ILE A 147 -10.58 -3.88 6.01
CA ILE A 147 -10.48 -4.84 7.10
C ILE A 147 -11.04 -4.24 8.39
N CYS A 148 -11.56 -5.10 9.25
CA CYS A 148 -11.94 -4.75 10.61
C CYS A 148 -10.71 -4.68 11.55
N ILE A 149 -10.97 -4.38 12.81
CA ILE A 149 -9.97 -4.52 13.87
C ILE A 149 -9.70 -6.00 14.15
N PHE A 150 -8.45 -6.35 14.47
CA PHE A 150 -8.06 -7.73 14.72
C PHE A 150 -8.65 -8.26 16.03
N ASP A 151 -8.94 -9.56 16.08
CA ASP A 151 -9.26 -10.29 17.31
C ASP A 151 -7.99 -10.91 17.90
N SER A 152 -7.72 -10.70 19.18
CA SER A 152 -6.51 -11.23 19.84
C SER A 152 -6.54 -12.75 20.06
N LYS A 153 -7.71 -13.38 20.16
CA LYS A 153 -7.84 -14.82 20.39
C LYS A 153 -7.51 -15.62 19.15
N THR A 154 -7.89 -15.10 17.99
CA THR A 154 -7.69 -15.77 16.70
C THR A 154 -6.57 -15.17 15.87
N ASN A 155 -6.07 -13.97 16.25
CA ASN A 155 -5.08 -13.20 15.50
C ASN A 155 -5.48 -12.94 14.03
N SER A 156 -6.78 -12.72 13.83
CA SER A 156 -7.40 -12.54 12.52
C SER A 156 -8.27 -11.29 12.46
N THR A 157 -8.50 -10.83 11.23
CA THR A 157 -9.47 -9.78 10.93
C THR A 157 -10.49 -10.29 9.91
N GLU A 158 -11.66 -9.66 9.90
CA GLU A 158 -12.61 -9.79 8.81
C GLU A 158 -12.16 -8.94 7.61
N LEU A 159 -12.37 -9.47 6.41
CA LEU A 159 -12.24 -8.78 5.13
C LEU A 159 -13.62 -8.31 4.69
N ASN A 160 -13.75 -7.02 4.41
CA ASN A 160 -14.98 -6.44 3.88
C ASN A 160 -15.05 -6.67 2.37
N MET A 161 -15.43 -7.89 1.98
CA MET A 161 -15.50 -8.31 0.58
C MET A 161 -16.50 -7.51 -0.27
N GLY A 162 -17.38 -6.71 0.34
CA GLY A 162 -18.20 -5.73 -0.40
C GLY A 162 -17.43 -4.50 -0.89
N ASN A 163 -16.27 -4.21 -0.29
CA ASN A 163 -15.41 -3.06 -0.59
C ASN A 163 -14.12 -3.45 -1.33
N ILE A 164 -13.88 -4.74 -1.53
CA ILE A 164 -12.67 -5.29 -2.16
C ILE A 164 -13.07 -6.27 -3.26
N THR A 165 -12.58 -6.04 -4.46
CA THR A 165 -12.70 -6.96 -5.59
C THR A 165 -11.33 -7.58 -5.92
N PRO A 166 -11.28 -8.83 -6.41
CA PRO A 166 -10.02 -9.42 -6.88
C PRO A 166 -9.40 -8.60 -8.02
N THR A 167 -8.09 -8.35 -7.93
CA THR A 167 -7.32 -7.62 -8.94
C THR A 167 -6.07 -8.40 -9.32
N LEU A 168 -5.57 -8.18 -10.53
CA LEU A 168 -4.32 -8.79 -11.02
C LEU A 168 -3.15 -7.82 -10.93
N SER A 169 -1.96 -8.33 -10.62
CA SER A 169 -0.73 -7.55 -10.76
C SER A 169 -0.51 -7.18 -12.23
N PRO A 170 0.00 -5.97 -12.55
CA PRO A 170 0.46 -5.62 -13.91
C PRO A 170 1.52 -6.57 -14.49
N LYS A 171 2.18 -7.37 -13.64
CA LYS A 171 3.17 -8.36 -14.05
C LYS A 171 2.55 -9.72 -14.37
N ASP A 172 1.27 -9.92 -14.11
CA ASP A 172 0.55 -11.15 -14.41
C ASP A 172 0.39 -11.32 -15.93
N PRO A 173 0.71 -12.48 -16.52
CA PRO A 173 0.48 -12.72 -17.94
C PRO A 173 -0.97 -12.52 -18.39
N ALA A 174 -1.95 -12.75 -17.49
CA ALA A 174 -3.37 -12.53 -17.78
C ALA A 174 -3.81 -11.07 -17.59
N PHE A 175 -2.96 -10.21 -17.02
CA PHE A 175 -3.28 -8.80 -16.73
C PHE A 175 -3.76 -8.02 -17.96
N PRO A 176 -3.13 -8.08 -19.15
CA PRO A 176 -3.58 -7.27 -20.28
C PRO A 176 -5.03 -7.57 -20.67
N THR A 177 -5.40 -8.86 -20.72
CA THR A 177 -6.76 -9.28 -21.05
C THR A 177 -7.74 -8.91 -19.95
N TRP A 178 -7.37 -9.13 -18.68
CA TRP A 178 -8.20 -8.76 -17.54
C TRP A 178 -8.41 -7.24 -17.45
N TRP A 179 -7.35 -6.45 -17.61
CA TRP A 179 -7.40 -5.00 -17.55
C TRP A 179 -8.31 -4.43 -18.62
N GLU A 180 -8.24 -4.91 -19.86
CA GLU A 180 -9.15 -4.44 -20.91
C GLU A 180 -10.63 -4.70 -20.59
N ALA A 181 -10.95 -5.78 -19.88
CA ALA A 181 -12.31 -6.08 -19.44
C ALA A 181 -12.78 -5.24 -18.24
N HIS A 182 -11.86 -4.83 -17.36
CA HIS A 182 -12.18 -4.18 -16.08
C HIS A 182 -11.78 -2.70 -15.98
N LYS A 183 -10.99 -2.15 -16.91
CA LYS A 183 -10.43 -0.79 -16.81
C LYS A 183 -11.48 0.29 -16.61
N ALA A 184 -12.65 0.15 -17.24
CA ALA A 184 -13.75 1.11 -17.08
C ALA A 184 -14.25 1.20 -15.63
N GLU A 185 -14.19 0.10 -14.86
CA GLU A 185 -14.57 0.08 -13.44
C GLU A 185 -13.59 0.86 -12.56
N TRP A 186 -12.32 0.91 -12.97
CA TRP A 186 -11.24 1.54 -12.21
C TRP A 186 -10.95 2.97 -12.66
N GLU A 187 -11.17 3.28 -13.94
CA GLU A 187 -10.98 4.61 -14.54
C GLU A 187 -12.21 5.52 -14.40
N ALA A 188 -13.41 4.96 -14.17
CA ALA A 188 -14.59 5.75 -13.84
C ALA A 188 -14.37 6.48 -12.51
N GLU A 189 -14.64 7.79 -12.45
CA GLU A 189 -14.45 8.64 -11.27
C GLU A 189 -15.33 8.22 -10.08
#